data_AF-A0A432QUI3-F1
#
_entry.id   AF-A0A432QUI3-F1
#
_cell.length_a   1.000
_cell.length_b   1.000
_cell.length_c   1.000
_cell.angle_alpha   90.00
_cell.angle_beta   90.00
_cell.angle_gamma   90.00
#
_symmetry.space_group_name_H-M   'P 1'
#
loop_
_entity.id
_entity.type
_entity.pdbx_description
1 polymer ?
#
loop_
_entity_poly.entity_id
_entity_poly.type
_entity_poly.pdbx_seq_one_letter_code
_entity_poly.pdbx_strand_id
1 'polypeptide(L)' 'KGATITFDGLEIKVLYIVPHLVLDNGYTSASNEPNNPAILVEVKENGSVIYAGPIYQKFPTMYNINHPKFILILKGIAKS' A
#
# COMPACT_ATOMS: atom_id res chain seq x y z
N LYS A 1 -7.52 1.49 12.92
CA LYS A 1 -7.67 2.71 12.07
C LYS A 1 -6.35 2.89 11.33
N GLY A 2 -6.42 3.17 10.04
CA GLY A 2 -5.26 3.40 9.19
C GLY A 2 -4.34 4.51 9.70
N ALA A 3 -3.04 4.40 9.44
CA ALA A 3 -2.07 5.46 9.72
C ALA A 3 -1.99 6.42 8.53
N THR A 4 -1.91 7.72 8.82
CA THR A 4 -1.57 8.74 7.81
C THR A 4 -0.15 9.20 8.07
N ILE A 5 0.68 9.22 7.03
CA ILE A 5 2.08 9.63 7.07
C ILE A 5 2.22 10.79 6.09
N THR A 6 2.84 11.88 6.50
CA THR A 6 3.16 13.00 5.62
C THR A 6 4.67 13.06 5.37
N PHE A 7 5.07 13.22 4.11
CA PHE A 7 6.49 13.30 3.72
C PHE A 7 6.65 14.12 2.44
N ASP A 8 7.40 15.21 2.51
CA ASP A 8 7.74 16.10 1.38
C ASP A 8 6.53 16.43 0.47
N GLY A 9 5.41 16.85 1.06
CA GLY A 9 4.18 17.18 0.33
C GLY A 9 3.29 15.99 -0.04
N LEU A 10 3.76 14.76 0.15
CA LEU A 10 2.94 13.55 0.03
C LEU A 10 2.17 13.30 1.33
N GLU A 11 0.89 12.95 1.21
CA GLU A 11 0.07 12.36 2.27
C GLU A 11 -0.22 10.90 1.90
N ILE A 12 0.36 9.97 2.65
CA ILE A 12 0.22 8.53 2.45
C ILE A 12 -0.70 7.99 3.53
N LYS A 13 -1.90 7.59 3.15
CA LYS A 13 -2.90 7.01 4.04
C LYS A 13 -2.93 5.50 3.85
N VAL A 14 -2.50 4.75 4.86
CA VAL A 14 -2.65 3.30 4.91
C VAL A 14 -4.08 2.98 5.28
N LEU A 15 -4.84 2.39 4.36
CA LEU A 15 -6.24 2.02 4.58
C LEU A 15 -6.34 0.67 5.27
N TYR A 16 -5.60 -0.32 4.78
CA TYR A 16 -5.61 -1.70 5.27
C TYR A 16 -4.22 -2.33 5.18
N ILE A 17 -3.93 -3.22 6.12
CA ILE A 17 -2.79 -4.15 6.07
C ILE A 17 -3.37 -5.51 5.72
N VAL A 18 -2.89 -6.13 4.65
CA VAL A 18 -3.46 -7.35 4.08
C VAL A 18 -2.36 -8.41 3.94
N PRO A 19 -2.32 -9.44 4.80
CA PRO A 19 -1.23 -10.43 4.77
C PRO A 19 -1.28 -11.34 3.53
N HIS A 20 -2.46 -11.57 2.96
CA HIS A 20 -2.61 -12.39 1.76
C HIS A 20 -3.58 -11.74 0.78
N LEU A 21 -3.13 -10.66 0.14
CA LEU A 21 -3.96 -9.92 -0.81
C LEU A 21 -4.30 -10.79 -2.02
N VAL A 22 -5.59 -10.89 -2.31
CA VAL A 22 -6.13 -11.48 -3.53
C VAL A 22 -7.15 -10.53 -4.17
N LEU A 23 -7.32 -10.65 -5.48
CA LEU A 23 -8.33 -9.95 -6.26
C LEU A 23 -9.50 -10.90 -6.50
N ASP A 24 -10.61 -10.67 -5.79
CA ASP A 24 -11.88 -11.37 -5.96
C ASP A 24 -13.02 -10.36 -5.81
N ASN A 25 -13.55 -9.89 -6.94
CA ASN A 25 -14.53 -8.79 -7.01
C ASN A 25 -14.11 -7.52 -6.23
N GLY A 26 -12.81 -7.33 -6.05
CA GLY A 26 -12.21 -6.30 -5.20
C GLY A 26 -10.99 -6.83 -4.46
N TYR A 27 -10.38 -5.98 -3.63
CA TYR A 27 -9.27 -6.41 -2.76
C TYR A 27 -9.83 -7.13 -1.54
N THR A 28 -9.36 -8.36 -1.30
CA THR A 28 -9.69 -9.13 -0.09
C THR A 28 -8.47 -9.91 0.43
N SER A 29 -8.60 -10.57 1.58
CA SER A 29 -7.55 -11.41 2.16
C SER A 29 -7.94 -12.88 2.11
N ALA A 30 -7.10 -13.73 1.52
CA ALA A 30 -7.35 -15.17 1.46
C ALA A 30 -6.97 -15.92 2.75
N SER A 31 -6.09 -15.34 3.58
CA SER A 31 -5.67 -15.90 4.87
C SER A 31 -5.08 -14.82 5.78
N ASN A 32 -4.78 -15.17 7.03
CA ASN A 32 -3.97 -14.35 7.95
C ASN A 32 -2.46 -14.62 7.86
N GLU A 33 -2.04 -15.63 7.11
CA GLU A 33 -0.63 -15.88 6.82
C GLU A 33 -0.10 -14.88 5.78
N PRO A 34 1.15 -14.37 5.93
CA PRO A 34 1.74 -13.34 5.05
C PRO A 34 2.19 -13.91 3.69
N ASN A 35 1.29 -14.60 3.00
CA ASN A 35 1.57 -15.29 1.73
C ASN A 35 1.64 -14.34 0.54
N ASN A 36 0.87 -13.24 0.55
CA ASN A 36 0.99 -12.15 -0.43
C ASN A 36 0.79 -10.80 0.29
N PRO A 37 1.78 -10.39 1.11
CA PRO A 37 1.61 -9.26 2.00
C PRO A 37 1.61 -7.95 1.22
N ALA A 38 0.59 -7.13 1.47
CA ALA A 38 0.42 -5.82 0.89
C ALA A 38 -0.24 -4.85 1.87
N ILE A 39 -0.13 -3.57 1.58
CA ILE A 39 -0.98 -2.54 2.16
C ILE A 39 -1.85 -1.94 1.08
N LEU A 40 -3.10 -1.62 1.40
CA LEU A 40 -3.92 -0.75 0.55
C LEU A 40 -3.70 0.69 1.00
N VAL A 41 -3.32 1.56 0.07
CA VAL A 41 -3.03 2.96 0.36
C VAL A 41 -3.82 3.90 -0.54
N GLU A 42 -4.05 5.10 -0.04
CA GLU A 42 -4.34 6.29 -0.84
C GLU A 42 -3.18 7.26 -0.66
N VAL A 43 -2.59 7.74 -1.74
CA VAL A 43 -1.51 8.73 -1.72
C VAL A 43 -2.00 10.00 -2.40
N LYS A 44 -1.88 11.11 -1.69
CA LYS A 44 -2.14 12.45 -2.22
C LYS A 44 -0.86 13.26 -2.31
N GLU A 45 -0.82 14.15 -3.29
CA GLU A 45 0.16 15.23 -3.37
C GLU A 45 -0.60 16.53 -3.62
N ASN A 46 -0.34 17.56 -2.79
CA ASN A 46 -1.03 18.86 -2.87
C ASN A 46 -2.57 18.73 -2.91
N GLY A 47 -3.12 17.77 -2.16
CA GLY A 47 -4.57 17.53 -2.07
C GLY A 47 -5.17 16.66 -3.17
N SER A 48 -4.42 16.34 -4.23
CA SER A 48 -4.88 15.47 -5.32
C SER A 48 -4.41 14.04 -5.13
N VAL A 49 -5.30 13.05 -5.33
CA VAL A 49 -4.93 11.63 -5.27
C VAL A 49 -4.07 11.29 -6.49
N ILE A 50 -2.83 10.88 -6.25
CA ILE A 50 -1.89 10.44 -7.29
C ILE A 50 -1.81 8.92 -7.40
N TYR A 51 -2.29 8.20 -6.37
CA TYR A 51 -2.33 6.75 -6.35
C TYR A 51 -3.34 6.22 -5.33
N ALA A 52 -4.10 5.20 -5.70
CA ALA A 52 -4.95 4.44 -4.79
C ALA A 52 -4.88 2.97 -5.17
N GLY A 53 -4.34 2.14 -4.28
CA GLY A 53 -4.06 0.75 -4.63
C GLY A 53 -3.09 0.03 -3.69
N PRO A 54 -2.67 -1.18 -4.08
CA PRO A 54 -1.82 -2.03 -3.27
C PRO A 54 -0.33 -1.74 -3.44
N ILE A 55 0.38 -1.62 -2.33
CA ILE A 55 1.85 -1.72 -2.31
C ILE A 55 2.22 -3.10 -1.80
N TYR A 56 2.77 -3.94 -2.68
CA TYR A 56 3.18 -5.31 -2.37
C TYR A 56 4.57 -5.33 -1.76
N GLN A 57 4.74 -6.10 -0.68
CA GLN A 57 6.07 -6.34 -0.09
C GLN A 57 6.93 -7.21 -1.00
N LYS A 58 6.36 -8.27 -1.59
CA LYS A 58 7.10 -9.23 -2.44
C LYS A 58 7.41 -8.68 -3.84
N PHE A 59 6.63 -7.71 -4.31
CA PHE A 59 6.71 -7.14 -5.66
C PHE A 59 6.70 -5.60 -5.63
N PRO A 60 7.72 -4.95 -5.04
CA PRO A 60 7.71 -3.52 -4.73
C PRO A 60 7.64 -2.59 -5.96
N THR A 61 7.87 -3.13 -7.17
CA THR A 61 7.84 -2.38 -8.43
C THR A 61 6.58 -2.61 -9.27
N MET A 62 5.70 -3.56 -8.90
CA MET A 62 4.56 -3.95 -9.75
C MET A 62 3.47 -2.88 -9.81
N TYR A 63 3.15 -2.28 -8.65
CA TYR A 63 2.22 -1.16 -8.53
C TYR A 63 2.80 -0.15 -7.55
N ASN A 64 2.88 1.12 -7.96
CA ASN A 64 3.46 2.17 -7.15
C ASN A 64 2.93 3.54 -7.57
N ILE A 65 3.30 4.57 -6.81
CA ILE A 65 3.06 5.96 -7.17
C ILE A 65 3.84 6.30 -8.45
N ASN A 66 3.22 7.03 -9.37
CA ASN A 66 3.91 7.58 -10.53
C ASN A 66 4.50 8.94 -10.15
N HIS A 67 5.66 8.95 -9.48
CA HIS A 67 6.28 10.17 -8.97
C HIS A 67 7.75 10.27 -9.42
N PRO A 68 8.23 11.45 -9.90
CA PRO A 68 9.57 11.59 -10.45
C PRO A 68 10.70 11.42 -9.44
N LYS A 69 10.43 11.59 -8.13
CA LYS A 69 11.45 11.54 -7.07
C LYS A 69 11.32 10.36 -6.10
N PHE A 70 10.14 9.75 -6.03
CA PHE A 70 9.79 8.86 -4.92
C PHE A 70 9.20 7.55 -5.42
N ILE A 71 9.56 6.49 -4.73
CA ILE A 71 8.92 5.18 -4.81
C ILE A 71 8.49 4.78 -3.41
N LEU A 72 7.33 4.13 -3.28
CA LEU A 72 6.86 3.63 -2.01
C LEU A 72 7.22 2.15 -1.87
N ILE A 73 7.97 1.79 -0.83
CA ILE A 73 8.37 0.40 -0.56
C ILE A 73 7.77 -0.05 0.76
N LEU A 74 7.00 -1.13 0.73
CA LEU A 74 6.57 -1.83 1.94
C LEU A 74 7.70 -2.73 2.44
N LYS A 75 8.35 -2.32 3.54
CA LYS A 75 9.51 -3.04 4.09
C LYS A 75 9.17 -4.40 4.69
N GLY A 76 8.03 -4.53 5.36
CA GLY A 76 7.66 -5.78 6.03
C GLY A 76 6.29 -5.74 6.67
N ILE A 77 5.55 -6.83 6.48
CA ILE A 77 4.42 -7.28 7.28
C ILE A 77 4.85 -8.65 7.83
N ALA A 78 4.91 -8.75 9.15
CA ALA A 78 5.18 -10.00 9.85
C ALA A 78 4.00 -10.32 10.77
N LYS A 79 3.76 -11.62 10.98
CA LYS A 79 2.84 -12.08 12.00
C LYS A 79 3.49 -11.81 13.37
N SER A 80 2.77 -11.12 14.24
CA SER A 80 3.14 -10.88 15.64
C SER A 80 2.92 -12.14 16.48
#